data_AF-A0A932UL19-F1
#
_entry.id   AF-A0A932UL19-F1
#
_cell.length_a   1.000
_cell.length_b   1.000
_cell.length_c   1.000
_cell.angle_alpha   90.00
_cell.angle_beta   90.00
_cell.angle_gamma   90.00
#
_symmetry.space_group_name_H-M   'P 1'
#
loop_
_entity.id
_entity.type
_entity.pdbx_description
1 polymer ?
#
loop_
_entity_poly.entity_id
_entity_poly.type
_entity_poly.pdbx_seq_one_letter_code
_entity_poly.pdbx_strand_id
1 'polypeptide(L)'
;MRRTEQLLARFRQGVQHPEVSGFEVLELLDTRSALAQQEGDLNETERRELEAADGLFLTHVQQWYESVVQVADLEAMRRQAAVPPSHWWWYLEHLVQAVKAAI
;
A
#
# COMPACT_ATOMS: atom_id res chain seq x y z
N MET A 1 -4.99 -21.63 6.29
CA MET A 1 -5.11 -20.19 5.97
C MET A 1 -4.96 -20.01 4.47
N ARG A 2 -5.92 -19.36 3.81
CA ARG A 2 -5.87 -19.02 2.38
C ARG A 2 -4.71 -18.07 2.10
N ARG A 3 -4.21 -18.04 0.87
CA ARG A 3 -3.17 -17.07 0.47
C ARG A 3 -3.65 -15.62 0.68
N THR A 4 -4.91 -15.34 0.33
CA THR A 4 -5.54 -14.02 0.51
C THR A 4 -5.58 -13.60 1.98
N GLU A 5 -5.91 -14.52 2.90
CA GLU A 5 -5.88 -14.27 4.35
C GLU A 5 -4.47 -13.94 4.85
N GLN A 6 -3.44 -14.61 4.32
CA GLN A 6 -2.04 -14.34 4.66
C GLN A 6 -1.59 -12.96 4.17
N LEU A 7 -1.97 -12.60 2.93
CA LEU A 7 -1.66 -11.29 2.35
C LEU A 7 -2.36 -10.17 3.13
N LEU A 8 -3.64 -10.36 3.47
CA LEU A 8 -4.40 -9.41 4.28
C LEU A 8 -3.77 -9.26 5.67
N ALA A 9 -3.42 -10.35 6.34
CA ALA A 9 -2.77 -10.30 7.66
C ALA A 9 -1.42 -9.55 7.60
N ARG A 10 -0.60 -9.82 6.58
CA ARG A 10 0.67 -9.10 6.36
C ARG A 10 0.46 -7.62 6.09
N PHE A 11 -0.48 -7.28 5.21
CA PHE A 11 -0.79 -5.89 4.90
C PHE A 11 -1.27 -5.14 6.15
N ARG A 12 -2.23 -5.73 6.89
CA ARG A 12 -2.74 -5.18 8.16
C ARG A 12 -1.66 -4.96 9.20
N GLN A 13 -0.71 -5.89 9.31
CA GLN A 13 0.41 -5.74 10.22
C GLN A 13 1.37 -4.64 9.74
N GLY A 14 1.72 -4.63 8.46
CA GLY A 14 2.67 -3.65 7.91
C GLY A 14 2.18 -2.21 8.03
N VAL A 15 0.88 -1.95 7.80
CA VAL A 15 0.31 -0.59 7.92
C VAL A 15 0.32 -0.05 9.37
N GLN A 16 0.55 -0.89 10.38
CA GLN A 16 0.66 -0.47 11.79
C GLN A 16 2.03 0.07 12.16
N HIS A 17 3.03 -0.06 11.29
CA HIS A 17 4.42 0.32 11.55
C HIS A 17 4.87 1.38 10.54
N PRO A 18 4.43 2.65 10.68
CA PRO A 18 4.80 3.73 9.77
C PRO A 18 6.29 4.09 9.75
N GLU A 19 7.03 3.67 10.77
CA GLU A 19 8.47 3.91 10.95
C GLU A 19 9.39 2.92 10.21
N VAL A 20 8.86 2.04 9.38
CA VAL A 20 9.68 1.03 8.66
C VAL A 20 10.54 1.64 7.55
N SER A 21 11.55 0.88 7.14
CA SER A 21 12.47 1.28 6.08
C SER A 21 11.79 1.37 4.71
N GLY A 22 12.40 2.11 3.78
CA GLY A 22 11.85 2.24 2.42
C GLY A 22 11.74 0.91 1.67
N PHE A 23 12.59 -0.07 1.98
CA PHE A 23 12.48 -1.43 1.44
C PHE A 23 11.22 -2.13 1.93
N GLU A 24 10.92 -2.02 3.22
CA GLU A 24 9.69 -2.57 3.80
C GLU A 24 8.44 -1.88 3.27
N VAL A 25 8.53 -0.57 2.96
CA VAL A 25 7.46 0.14 2.24
C VAL A 25 7.23 -0.49 0.87
N LEU A 26 8.28 -0.77 0.08
CA LEU A 26 8.13 -1.45 -1.22
C LEU A 26 7.47 -2.83 -1.08
N GLU A 27 7.89 -3.62 -0.09
CA GLU A 27 7.25 -4.91 0.22
C GLU A 27 5.76 -4.76 0.59
N LEU A 28 5.41 -3.68 1.28
CA LEU A 28 4.02 -3.36 1.61
C LEU A 28 3.19 -3.04 0.35
N LEU A 29 3.75 -2.27 -0.60
CA LEU A 29 3.10 -1.96 -1.88
C LEU A 29 2.92 -3.21 -2.75
N ASP A 30 3.92 -4.09 -2.77
CA ASP A 30 3.83 -5.39 -3.44
C ASP A 30 2.79 -6.29 -2.79
N THR A 31 2.73 -6.32 -1.45
CA THR A 31 1.73 -7.09 -0.70
C THR A 31 0.31 -6.63 -1.05
N ARG A 32 0.06 -5.31 -1.10
CA ARG A 32 -1.25 -4.78 -1.50
C ARG A 32 -1.60 -5.08 -2.95
N SER A 33 -0.59 -5.09 -3.83
CA SER A 33 -0.74 -5.48 -5.24
C SER A 33 -1.09 -6.96 -5.41
N ALA A 34 -0.45 -7.83 -4.64
CA ALA A 34 -0.81 -9.25 -4.61
C ALA A 34 -2.22 -9.47 -4.03
N LEU A 35 -2.60 -8.69 -3.02
CA LEU A 35 -3.94 -8.77 -2.43
C LEU A 35 -5.03 -8.34 -3.43
N ALA A 36 -4.78 -7.29 -4.23
CA ALA A 36 -5.71 -6.80 -5.25
C ALA A 36 -6.04 -7.88 -6.31
N GLN A 37 -5.06 -8.73 -6.66
CA GLN A 37 -5.27 -9.84 -7.60
C GLN A 37 -6.20 -10.94 -7.05
N GLN A 38 -6.38 -11.00 -5.73
CA GLN A 38 -7.19 -12.01 -5.05
C GLN A 38 -8.35 -11.38 -4.25
N GLU A 39 -8.64 -10.10 -4.46
CA GLU A 39 -9.62 -9.33 -3.67
C GLU A 39 -11.05 -9.86 -3.86
N GLY A 40 -11.32 -10.51 -5.00
CA GLY A 40 -12.57 -11.22 -5.27
C GLY A 40 -12.87 -12.35 -4.29
N ASP A 41 -11.84 -12.94 -3.68
CA ASP A 41 -11.98 -14.06 -2.73
C ASP A 41 -12.28 -13.62 -1.30
N LEU A 42 -12.24 -12.30 -1.03
CA LEU A 42 -12.51 -11.75 0.28
C LEU A 42 -14.00 -11.83 0.62
N ASN A 43 -14.30 -12.39 1.78
CA ASN A 43 -15.63 -12.28 2.37
C ASN A 43 -15.87 -10.86 2.94
N GLU A 44 -17.09 -10.58 3.34
CA GLU A 44 -17.51 -9.27 3.84
C GLU A 44 -16.67 -8.77 5.04
N THR A 45 -16.33 -9.66 5.98
CA THR A 45 -15.50 -9.31 7.13
C THR A 45 -14.09 -8.92 6.67
N GLU A 46 -13.48 -9.71 5.78
CA GLU A 46 -12.14 -9.46 5.28
C GLU A 46 -12.06 -8.18 4.42
N ARG A 47 -13.13 -7.85 3.68
CA ARG A 47 -13.22 -6.58 2.94
C ARG A 47 -13.20 -5.38 3.88
N ARG A 48 -13.92 -5.44 5.00
CA ARG A 48 -13.89 -4.37 6.02
C ARG A 48 -12.53 -4.23 6.67
N GLU A 49 -11.85 -5.35 6.88
CA GLU A 49 -10.48 -5.33 7.41
C GLU A 49 -9.48 -4.71 6.41
N LEU A 50 -9.64 -5.01 5.11
CA LEU A 50 -8.85 -4.38 4.06
C LEU A 50 -9.13 -2.88 3.98
N GLU A 51 -10.40 -2.47 4.00
CA GLU A 51 -10.80 -1.06 4.00
C GLU A 51 -10.19 -0.31 5.19
N ALA A 52 -10.23 -0.89 6.40
CA ALA A 52 -9.61 -0.31 7.58
C ALA A 52 -8.08 -0.19 7.44
N ALA A 53 -7.43 -1.20 6.84
CA ALA A 53 -5.99 -1.17 6.59
C ALA A 53 -5.59 -0.14 5.52
N ASP A 54 -6.36 -0.02 4.44
CA ASP A 54 -6.18 1.01 3.41
C ASP A 54 -6.37 2.42 4.01
N GLY A 55 -7.34 2.58 4.92
CA GLY A 55 -7.53 3.82 5.68
C GLY A 55 -6.31 4.19 6.53
N LEU A 56 -5.77 3.24 7.29
CA LEU A 56 -4.56 3.45 8.11
C LEU A 56 -3.31 3.70 7.23
N PHE A 57 -3.21 3.03 6.09
CA PHE A 57 -2.16 3.31 5.11
C PHE A 57 -2.20 4.78 4.67
N LEU A 58 -3.38 5.31 4.34
CA LEU A 58 -3.54 6.69 3.90
C LEU A 58 -3.18 7.70 4.99
N THR A 59 -3.43 7.41 6.28
CA THR A 59 -3.04 8.32 7.38
C THR A 59 -1.52 8.48 7.51
N HIS A 60 -0.75 7.53 6.99
CA HIS A 60 0.71 7.53 7.06
C HIS A 60 1.38 7.81 5.71
N VAL A 61 0.62 8.24 4.69
CA VAL A 61 1.10 8.38 3.31
C VAL A 61 2.32 9.26 3.13
N GLN A 62 2.45 10.31 3.94
CA GLN A 62 3.64 11.16 3.91
C GLN A 62 4.90 10.43 4.41
N GLN A 63 4.77 9.63 5.48
CA GLN A 63 5.90 8.87 6.05
C GLN A 63 6.33 7.75 5.09
N TRP A 64 5.37 7.06 4.46
CA TRP A 64 5.65 6.07 3.42
C TRP A 64 6.43 6.67 2.27
N TYR A 65 5.98 7.83 1.76
CA TYR A 65 6.63 8.52 0.66
C TYR A 65 8.05 8.95 1.02
N GLU A 66 8.24 9.60 2.17
CA GLU A 66 9.55 10.07 2.64
C GLU A 66 10.55 8.93 2.86
N SER A 67 10.08 7.76 3.29
CA SER A 67 10.92 6.56 3.48
C SER A 67 11.31 5.92 2.14
N VAL A 68 10.36 5.72 1.22
CA VAL A 68 10.62 4.99 -0.03
C VAL A 68 11.51 5.75 -1.01
N VAL A 69 11.38 7.08 -1.09
CA VAL A 69 12.20 7.90 -2.01
C VAL A 69 13.68 7.95 -1.65
N GLN A 70 14.04 7.52 -0.43
CA GLN A 70 15.45 7.39 -0.03
C GLN A 70 16.13 6.18 -0.65
N VAL A 71 15.36 5.17 -1.07
CA VAL A 71 15.88 3.90 -1.57
C VAL A 71 15.48 3.59 -3.02
N ALA A 72 14.46 4.27 -3.56
CA ALA A 72 13.92 3.98 -4.88
C ALA A 72 13.33 5.21 -5.59
N ASP A 73 13.44 5.20 -6.93
CA ASP A 73 12.62 6.04 -7.81
C ASP A 73 11.28 5.33 -8.05
N LEU A 74 10.25 5.76 -7.33
CA LEU A 74 8.94 5.12 -7.34
C LEU A 74 8.27 5.17 -8.72
N GLU A 75 8.46 6.25 -9.48
CA GLU A 75 7.92 6.38 -10.83
C GLU A 75 8.60 5.40 -11.79
N ALA A 76 9.93 5.32 -11.74
CA ALA A 76 10.68 4.37 -12.55
C ALA A 76 10.28 2.92 -12.23
N MET A 77 10.14 2.57 -10.95
CA MET A 77 9.70 1.23 -10.53
C MET A 77 8.29 0.91 -11.01
N ARG A 78 7.32 1.82 -10.85
CA ARG A 78 5.95 1.63 -11.37
C ARG A 78 5.94 1.36 -12.87
N ARG A 79 6.71 2.12 -13.64
CA ARG A 79 6.81 1.96 -15.10
C ARG A 79 7.42 0.61 -15.46
N GLN A 80 8.51 0.22 -14.80
CA GLN A 80 9.18 -1.06 -15.05
C GLN A 80 8.29 -2.26 -14.73
N ALA A 81 7.53 -2.18 -13.63
CA ALA A 81 6.61 -3.23 -13.22
C ALA A 81 5.23 -3.16 -13.91
N ALA A 82 5.02 -2.20 -14.82
CA ALA A 82 3.74 -1.95 -15.50
C ALA A 82 2.55 -1.84 -14.53
N VAL A 83 2.75 -1.15 -13.39
CA VAL A 83 1.74 -1.01 -12.34
C VAL A 83 0.52 -0.25 -12.88
N PRO A 84 -0.69 -0.84 -12.86
CA PRO A 84 -1.88 -0.17 -13.38
C PRO A 84 -2.33 0.97 -12.47
N PRO A 85 -3.02 2.00 -12.99
CA PRO A 85 -3.55 3.11 -12.17
C PRO A 85 -4.52 2.68 -11.06
N SER A 86 -5.16 1.50 -11.19
CA SER A 86 -6.01 0.94 -10.13
C SER A 86 -5.22 0.57 -8.86
N HIS A 87 -3.90 0.42 -8.96
CA HIS A 87 -3.01 0.20 -7.82
C HIS A 87 -2.57 1.55 -7.24
N TRP A 88 -3.54 2.33 -6.76
CA TRP A 88 -3.36 3.71 -6.31
C TRP A 88 -2.28 3.87 -5.23
N TRP A 89 -2.03 2.84 -4.41
CA TRP A 89 -1.02 2.85 -3.35
C TRP A 89 0.41 3.04 -3.86
N TRP A 90 0.68 2.75 -5.13
CA TRP A 90 1.99 3.02 -5.73
C TRP A 90 2.20 4.49 -6.10
N TYR A 91 1.15 5.31 -6.10
CA TYR A 91 1.19 6.73 -6.50
C TYR A 91 1.32 7.65 -5.27
N LEU A 92 2.21 7.29 -4.35
CA LEU A 92 2.39 7.95 -3.06
C LEU A 92 2.64 9.46 -3.18
N GLU A 93 3.40 9.89 -4.19
CA GLU A 93 3.66 11.31 -4.45
C GLU A 93 2.39 12.10 -4.73
N HIS A 94 1.43 11.49 -5.43
CA HIS A 94 0.16 12.12 -5.75
C HIS A 94 -0.78 12.10 -4.55
N LEU A 95 -0.77 11.03 -3.77
CA LEU A 95 -1.55 10.95 -2.53
C LEU A 95 -1.07 12.00 -1.51
N VAL A 96 0.25 12.20 -1.36
CA VAL A 96 0.80 13.25 -0.51
C VAL A 96 0.36 14.65 -0.97
N GLN A 97 0.34 14.90 -2.28
CA GLN A 97 -0.15 16.17 -2.83
C GLN A 97 -1.65 16.36 -2.57
N ALA A 98 -2.46 15.31 -2.75
CA ALA A 98 -3.89 15.35 -2.51
C ALA A 98 -4.23 15.62 -1.04
N VAL A 99 -3.52 15.00 -0.10
CA VAL A 99 -3.68 15.26 1.35
C VAL A 99 -3.35 16.71 1.68
N LYS A 100 -2.26 17.26 1.12
CA LYS A 100 -1.88 18.67 1.34
C LYS A 100 -2.91 19.66 0.78
N ALA A 101 -3.60 19.31 -0.31
CA ALA A 101 -4.62 20.15 -0.92
C ALA A 101 -5.99 20.09 -0.21
N ALA A 102 -6.21 19.08 0.65
CA ALA A 102 -7.44 18.89 1.39
C ALA A 102 -7.46 19.62 2.76
N ILE A 103 -6.34 20.23 3.16
CA ILE A 103 -6.14 21.00 4.39
C ILE A 103 -6.04 22.48 4.02
#